data_AF-A0A2P8AZ75-F1
#
_entry.id   AF-A0A2P8AZ75-F1
#
_cell.length_a   1.000
_cell.length_b   1.000
_cell.length_c   1.000
_cell.angle_alpha   90.00
_cell.angle_beta   90.00
_cell.angle_gamma   90.00
#
_symmetry.space_group_name_H-M   'P 1'
#
loop_
_entity.id
_entity.type
_entity.pdbx_description
1 polymer ?
#
loop_
_entity_poly.entity_id
_entity_poly.type
_entity_poly.pdbx_seq_one_letter_code
_entity_poly.pdbx_strand_id
1 'polypeptide(L)'
;MSRRNPGRCELFQWLATMETSAWLRQHDLTQLRADGYGVWLQDGRCLRFLVHVDRGPIGDVVAEHERPASGLGGLLAGYRRATRLVPVGAILLIAQDAEREERLRADLLREPLRNAVAMTTQQLLYRHWPDEQVWQVPGETGRRRLVELGS
;
A
#
# COMPACT_ATOMS: atom_id res chain seq x y z
N MET A 1 18.42 3.48 5.55
CA MET A 1 18.94 4.82 5.22
C MET A 1 17.78 5.74 4.91
N SER A 2 17.53 6.74 5.75
CA SER A 2 16.50 7.76 5.54
C SER A 2 17.03 8.82 4.58
N ARG A 3 16.57 8.85 3.32
CA ARG A 3 16.87 9.95 2.41
C ARG A 3 16.02 11.16 2.83
N ARG A 4 16.63 12.28 3.23
CA ARG A 4 15.92 13.54 3.54
C ARG A 4 15.60 14.27 2.24
N ASN A 5 14.32 14.45 1.94
CA ASN A 5 13.82 15.24 0.80
C ASN A 5 13.85 16.75 1.19
N PRO A 6 14.29 17.69 0.33
CA PRO A 6 14.43 19.11 0.69
C PRO A 6 13.11 19.92 0.80
N GLY A 7 11.95 19.32 0.50
CA GLY A 7 10.63 19.96 0.67
C GLY A 7 10.05 19.77 2.08
N ARG A 8 8.98 20.50 2.42
CA ARG A 8 8.15 20.30 3.63
C ARG A 8 7.34 18.98 3.59
N CYS A 9 7.98 17.92 3.11
CA CYS A 9 7.44 16.60 2.85
C CYS A 9 8.11 15.65 3.84
N GLU A 10 7.38 15.19 4.85
CA GLU A 10 7.91 14.26 5.84
C GLU A 10 7.14 12.94 5.80
N LEU A 11 7.88 11.84 5.61
CA LEU A 11 7.41 10.52 6.00
C LEU A 11 7.39 10.49 7.53
N PHE A 12 6.24 10.79 8.12
CA PHE A 12 6.11 11.01 9.56
C PHE A 12 6.21 9.71 10.36
N GLN A 13 5.81 8.57 9.78
CA GLN A 13 5.91 7.27 10.44
C GLN A 13 5.99 6.12 9.42
N TRP A 14 6.88 5.16 9.66
CA TRP A 14 6.87 3.83 9.04
C TRP A 14 6.90 2.81 10.19
N LEU A 15 5.74 2.25 10.53
CA LEU A 15 5.67 1.19 11.53
C LEU A 15 6.24 -0.10 10.94
N ALA A 16 7.10 -0.78 11.68
CA ALA A 16 7.54 -2.12 11.31
C ALA A 16 6.32 -3.08 11.26
N THR A 17 6.44 -4.20 10.55
CA THR A 17 5.33 -5.16 10.31
C THR A 17 4.64 -5.60 11.62
N MET A 18 5.38 -5.70 12.72
CA MET A 18 4.85 -6.06 14.05
C MET A 18 3.98 -4.97 14.68
N GLU A 19 4.38 -3.71 14.56
CA GLU A 19 3.63 -2.55 15.07
C GLU A 19 2.38 -2.29 14.22
N THR A 20 2.49 -2.50 12.91
CA THR A 20 1.35 -2.48 11.98
C THR A 20 0.30 -3.54 12.34
N SER A 21 0.76 -4.75 12.70
CA SER A 21 -0.12 -5.83 13.15
C SER A 21 -0.78 -5.55 14.51
N ALA A 22 -0.13 -4.78 15.39
CA ALA A 22 -0.73 -4.32 16.65
C ALA A 22 -1.79 -3.24 16.40
N TRP A 23 -1.51 -2.29 15.52
CA TRP A 23 -2.47 -1.27 15.09
C TRP A 23 -3.71 -1.90 14.47
N LEU A 24 -3.55 -2.84 13.53
CA LEU A 24 -4.69 -3.56 12.92
C LEU A 24 -5.53 -4.29 13.98
N ARG A 25 -4.91 -4.88 15.00
CA ARG A 25 -5.63 -5.52 16.13
C ARG A 25 -6.42 -4.52 16.97
N GLN A 26 -5.85 -3.36 17.28
CA GLN A 26 -6.54 -2.29 18.02
C GLN A 26 -7.77 -1.74 17.27
N HIS A 27 -7.81 -1.92 15.95
CA HIS A 27 -8.91 -1.48 15.09
C HIS A 27 -9.86 -2.62 14.66
N ASP A 28 -9.82 -3.79 15.31
CA ASP A 28 -10.63 -4.97 14.98
C ASP A 28 -10.40 -5.51 13.55
N LEU A 29 -9.21 -5.32 12.98
CA LEU A 29 -8.81 -5.74 11.63
C LEU A 29 -7.81 -6.90 11.64
N THR A 30 -7.96 -7.82 12.61
CA THR A 30 -7.03 -8.96 12.83
C THR A 30 -6.87 -9.89 11.63
N GLN A 31 -7.86 -9.92 10.75
CA GLN A 31 -7.87 -10.68 9.49
C GLN A 31 -6.99 -10.07 8.39
N LEU A 32 -6.57 -8.81 8.55
CA LEU A 32 -5.71 -8.11 7.60
C LEU A 32 -4.25 -8.19 8.03
N ARG A 33 -3.36 -8.10 7.06
CA ARG A 33 -1.93 -7.89 7.25
C ARG A 33 -1.47 -6.82 6.28
N ALA A 34 -0.52 -6.00 6.70
CA ALA A 34 0.13 -5.01 5.86
C ALA A 34 1.64 -5.00 6.13
N ASP A 35 2.43 -4.70 5.10
CA ASP A 35 3.89 -4.60 5.24
C ASP A 35 4.28 -3.40 6.09
N GLY A 36 3.48 -2.32 6.05
CA GLY A 36 3.67 -1.15 6.89
C GLY A 36 2.42 -0.30 7.02
N TYR A 37 2.36 0.46 8.11
CA TYR A 37 1.47 1.61 8.29
C TYR A 37 2.31 2.87 8.28
N GLY A 38 1.80 3.92 7.62
CA GLY A 38 2.47 5.20 7.60
C GLY A 38 1.54 6.39 7.63
N VAL A 39 2.15 7.53 7.95
CA VAL A 39 1.52 8.84 7.93
C VAL A 39 2.37 9.76 7.07
N TRP A 40 1.76 10.39 6.08
CA TRP A 40 2.37 11.37 5.19
C TRP A 40 1.88 12.76 5.54
N LEU A 41 2.82 13.70 5.73
CA LEU A 41 2.53 15.10 5.95
C LEU A 41 3.12 15.93 4.80
N GLN A 42 2.27 16.75 4.18
CA GLN A 42 2.67 17.65 3.10
C GLN A 42 1.72 18.83 3.05
N ASP A 43 2.28 20.05 3.05
CA ASP A 43 1.52 21.32 2.93
C ASP A 43 0.36 21.44 3.95
N GLY A 44 0.57 20.97 5.18
CA GLY A 44 -0.44 20.98 6.25
C GLY A 44 -1.52 19.90 6.13
N ARG A 45 -1.45 19.04 5.11
CA ARG A 45 -2.35 17.90 4.91
C ARG A 45 -1.74 16.64 5.50
N CYS A 46 -2.60 15.75 6.00
CA CYS A 46 -2.22 14.48 6.60
C CYS A 46 -2.92 13.32 5.89
N LEU A 47 -2.14 12.35 5.39
CA LEU A 47 -2.65 11.09 4.86
C LEU A 47 -2.12 9.93 5.70
N ARG A 48 -3.04 9.14 6.26
CA ARG A 48 -2.72 7.83 6.84
C ARG A 48 -2.86 6.77 5.78
N PHE A 49 -1.94 5.82 5.72
CA PHE A 49 -1.97 4.77 4.71
C PHE A 49 -1.45 3.42 5.23
N LEU A 50 -1.92 2.34 4.61
CA LEU A 50 -1.29 1.02 4.71
C LEU A 50 -0.52 0.74 3.42
N VAL A 51 0.62 0.07 3.53
CA VAL A 51 1.47 -0.33 2.40
C VAL A 51 1.51 -1.84 2.29
N HIS A 52 1.43 -2.30 1.04
CA HIS A 52 1.69 -3.70 0.67
C HIS A 52 2.68 -3.73 -0.48
N VAL A 53 3.69 -4.60 -0.35
CA VAL A 53 4.72 -4.80 -1.37
C VAL A 53 4.48 -6.14 -2.03
N ASP A 54 4.21 -6.13 -3.34
CA ASP A 54 4.21 -7.36 -4.12
C ASP A 54 5.65 -7.85 -4.27
N ARG A 55 5.95 -8.98 -3.61
CA ARG A 55 7.27 -9.61 -3.65
C ARG A 55 7.41 -10.60 -4.81
N GLY A 56 6.41 -10.72 -5.69
CA GLY A 56 6.39 -11.71 -6.76
C GLY A 56 5.96 -13.10 -6.26
N PRO A 57 5.98 -14.13 -7.14
CA PRO A 57 5.79 -15.51 -6.70
C PRO A 57 7.00 -15.88 -5.85
N ILE A 58 6.78 -16.31 -4.61
CA ILE A 58 7.85 -16.90 -3.80
C ILE A 58 8.17 -18.25 -4.45
N GLY A 59 9.25 -18.30 -5.23
CA GLY A 59 9.86 -19.55 -5.68
C GLY A 59 10.39 -20.32 -4.47
N ASP A 60 10.27 -21.65 -4.54
CA ASP A 60 10.55 -22.65 -3.50
C ASP A 60 11.70 -22.33 -2.53
N VAL A 61 11.55 -22.84 -1.30
CA VAL A 61 12.50 -22.85 -0.16
C VAL A 61 12.30 -21.73 0.87
N VAL A 62 11.21 -21.81 1.65
CA VAL A 62 11.25 -21.50 3.09
C VAL A 62 10.36 -22.53 3.82
N ALA A 63 10.89 -23.06 4.93
CA ALA A 63 10.40 -24.17 5.72
C ALA A 63 8.88 -24.19 6.01
N GLU A 64 8.32 -25.40 6.10
CA GLU A 64 6.91 -25.78 6.30
C GLU A 64 6.24 -25.31 7.61
N HIS A 65 6.64 -24.19 8.23
CA HIS A 65 6.00 -23.69 9.46
C HIS A 65 5.46 -22.26 9.39
N GLU A 66 5.60 -21.56 8.26
CA GLU A 66 4.89 -20.30 8.04
C GLU A 66 3.80 -20.52 7.00
N ARG A 67 2.52 -20.46 7.43
CA ARG A 67 1.36 -20.50 6.53
C ARG A 67 1.65 -19.62 5.32
N PRO A 68 1.53 -20.12 4.08
CA PRO A 68 1.92 -19.39 2.88
C PRO A 68 1.22 -18.04 2.92
N ALA A 69 2.02 -16.97 3.03
CA ALA A 69 1.55 -15.61 2.93
C ALA A 69 0.79 -15.52 1.60
N SER A 70 -0.53 -15.47 1.71
CA SER A 70 -1.41 -15.42 0.55
C SER A 70 -0.96 -14.21 -0.25
N GLY A 71 -0.51 -14.41 -1.49
CA GLY A 71 0.00 -13.33 -2.35
C GLY A 71 -1.01 -12.18 -2.49
N LEU A 72 -0.67 -11.12 -3.21
CA LEU A 72 -1.46 -9.87 -3.20
C LEU A 72 -2.97 -10.08 -3.47
N GLY A 73 -3.37 -11.10 -4.25
CA GLY A 73 -4.79 -11.47 -4.41
C GLY A 73 -5.49 -11.94 -3.12
N GLY A 74 -4.82 -12.72 -2.26
CA GLY A 74 -5.36 -13.12 -0.95
C GLY A 74 -5.50 -11.95 0.02
N LEU A 75 -4.59 -10.98 -0.11
CA LEU A 75 -4.63 -9.72 0.62
C LEU A 75 -5.82 -8.87 0.19
N LEU A 76 -6.02 -8.64 -1.12
CA LEU A 76 -7.18 -7.92 -1.64
C LEU A 76 -8.49 -8.59 -1.22
N ALA A 77 -8.56 -9.92 -1.27
CA ALA A 77 -9.71 -10.67 -0.78
C ALA A 77 -9.97 -10.44 0.72
N GLY A 78 -8.92 -10.26 1.53
CA GLY A 78 -9.04 -9.86 2.93
C GLY A 78 -9.75 -8.52 3.11
N TYR A 79 -9.37 -7.51 2.32
CA TYR A 79 -10.02 -6.20 2.32
C TYR A 79 -11.47 -6.25 1.84
N ARG A 80 -11.76 -7.05 0.80
CA ARG A 80 -13.14 -7.24 0.29
C ARG A 80 -14.06 -7.90 1.31
N ARG A 81 -13.52 -8.84 2.11
CA ARG A 81 -14.26 -9.51 3.19
C ARG A 81 -14.34 -8.70 4.48
N ALA A 82 -13.51 -7.67 4.64
CA ALA A 82 -13.52 -6.86 5.85
C ALA A 82 -14.88 -6.19 6.02
N THR A 83 -15.50 -6.41 7.18
CA THR A 83 -16.85 -5.88 7.49
C THR A 83 -16.84 -4.37 7.66
N ARG A 84 -15.70 -3.79 8.02
CA ARG A 84 -15.47 -2.35 8.24
C ARG A 84 -14.41 -1.82 7.28
N LEU A 85 -14.57 -0.53 6.94
CA LEU A 85 -13.54 0.23 6.22
C LEU A 85 -12.29 0.33 7.10
N VAL A 86 -11.12 0.14 6.51
CA VAL A 86 -9.87 0.39 7.24
C VAL A 86 -9.73 1.89 7.51
N PRO A 87 -9.42 2.34 8.74
CA PRO A 87 -9.37 3.76 9.10
C PRO A 87 -8.08 4.43 8.62
N VAL A 88 -7.82 4.34 7.31
CA VAL A 88 -6.74 5.00 6.58
C VAL A 88 -7.31 5.69 5.35
N GLY A 89 -6.66 6.76 4.90
CA GLY A 89 -7.08 7.49 3.70
C GLY A 89 -6.75 6.74 2.41
N ALA A 90 -5.71 5.90 2.40
CA ALA A 90 -5.35 5.11 1.21
C ALA A 90 -4.71 3.77 1.57
N ILE A 91 -4.90 2.78 0.70
CA ILE A 91 -4.11 1.56 0.63
C ILE A 91 -3.14 1.70 -0.53
N LEU A 92 -1.85 1.61 -0.25
CA LEU A 92 -0.78 1.72 -1.24
C LEU A 92 -0.27 0.32 -1.60
N LEU A 93 -0.24 0.03 -2.90
CA LEU A 93 0.25 -1.22 -3.44
C LEU A 93 1.52 -0.95 -4.25
N ILE A 94 2.63 -1.57 -3.87
CA ILE A 94 3.91 -1.45 -4.57
C ILE A 94 4.11 -2.73 -5.36
N ALA A 95 3.77 -2.71 -6.64
CA ALA A 95 3.98 -3.80 -7.56
C ALA A 95 5.49 -4.00 -7.84
N GLN A 96 5.88 -5.24 -8.08
CA GLN A 96 7.26 -5.58 -8.47
C GLN A 96 7.64 -4.87 -9.78
N ASP A 97 6.75 -4.91 -10.77
CA ASP A 97 6.95 -4.41 -12.12
C ASP A 97 5.64 -3.86 -12.73
N ALA A 98 5.74 -3.29 -13.93
CA ALA A 98 4.61 -2.68 -14.64
C ALA A 98 3.56 -3.71 -15.10
N GLU A 99 3.94 -4.94 -15.42
CA GLU A 99 2.98 -5.98 -15.83
C GLU A 99 2.10 -6.38 -14.63
N ARG A 100 2.70 -6.49 -13.45
CA ARG A 100 1.97 -6.71 -12.20
C ARG A 100 1.11 -5.53 -11.83
N GLU A 101 1.61 -4.29 -11.91
CA GLU A 101 0.80 -3.09 -11.68
C GLU A 101 -0.46 -3.09 -12.57
N GLU A 102 -0.31 -3.43 -13.86
CA GLU A 102 -1.43 -3.49 -14.79
C GLU A 102 -2.44 -4.58 -14.44
N ARG A 103 -1.98 -5.77 -14.06
CA ARG A 103 -2.88 -6.85 -13.58
C ARG A 103 -3.65 -6.44 -12.33
N LEU A 104 -3.00 -5.78 -11.38
CA LEU A 104 -3.63 -5.27 -10.17
C LEU A 104 -4.66 -4.19 -10.49
N ARG A 105 -4.32 -3.29 -11.43
CA ARG A 105 -5.24 -2.26 -11.92
C ARG A 105 -6.47 -2.90 -12.55
N ALA A 106 -6.31 -3.90 -13.41
CA ALA A 106 -7.42 -4.63 -14.00
C ALA A 106 -8.30 -5.33 -12.95
N ASP A 107 -7.70 -5.97 -11.94
CA ASP A 107 -8.46 -6.62 -10.87
C ASP A 107 -9.24 -5.61 -10.01
N LEU A 108 -8.62 -4.48 -9.66
CA LEU A 108 -9.26 -3.42 -8.88
C LEU A 108 -10.33 -2.66 -9.67
N LEU A 109 -10.21 -2.58 -11.00
CA LEU A 109 -11.27 -2.06 -11.86
C LEU A 109 -12.48 -2.98 -11.91
N ARG A 110 -12.22 -4.31 -11.96
CA ARG A 110 -13.27 -5.33 -12.01
C ARG A 110 -13.98 -5.48 -10.66
N GLU A 111 -13.22 -5.45 -9.57
CA GLU A 111 -13.74 -5.62 -8.21
C GLU A 111 -13.08 -4.59 -7.27
N PRO A 112 -13.64 -3.35 -7.22
CA PRO A 112 -13.09 -2.26 -6.42
C PRO A 112 -13.09 -2.56 -4.92
N LEU A 113 -12.09 -2.03 -4.20
CA LEU A 113 -12.11 -2.00 -2.75
C LEU A 113 -12.93 -0.83 -2.22
N ARG A 114 -13.44 -0.96 -1.00
CA ARG A 114 -14.12 0.15 -0.30
C ARG A 114 -13.17 1.28 0.07
N ASN A 115 -11.93 0.94 0.40
CA ASN A 115 -10.86 1.90 0.66
C ASN A 115 -10.33 2.45 -0.66
N ALA A 116 -9.90 3.72 -0.68
CA ALA A 116 -9.14 4.25 -1.80
C ALA A 116 -7.83 3.44 -1.95
N VAL A 117 -7.50 3.11 -3.19
CA VAL A 117 -6.31 2.32 -3.52
C VAL A 117 -5.47 3.09 -4.52
N ALA A 118 -4.16 3.10 -4.32
CA ALA A 118 -3.23 3.56 -5.31
C ALA A 118 -2.07 2.59 -5.47
N MET A 119 -1.55 2.48 -6.68
CA MET A 119 -0.52 1.54 -7.06
C MET A 119 0.72 2.28 -7.57
N THR A 120 1.87 1.69 -7.39
CA THR A 120 3.11 2.12 -8.05
C THR A 120 4.01 0.92 -8.25
N THR A 121 5.17 1.11 -8.89
CA THR A 121 6.17 0.06 -9.03
C THR A 121 7.39 0.34 -8.16
N GLN A 122 8.11 -0.71 -7.77
CA GLN A 122 9.40 -0.58 -7.09
C GLN A 122 10.37 0.29 -7.88
N GLN A 123 10.38 0.14 -9.22
CA GLN A 123 11.24 0.92 -10.11
C GLN A 123 10.95 2.42 -10.04
N LEU A 124 9.67 2.83 -10.00
CA LEU A 124 9.29 4.24 -9.89
C LEU A 124 9.69 4.81 -8.53
N LEU A 125 9.42 4.10 -7.44
CA LEU A 125 9.82 4.56 -6.10
C LEU A 125 11.33 4.58 -5.87
N TYR A 126 12.11 3.82 -6.65
CA TYR A 126 13.57 3.91 -6.62
C TYR A 126 14.08 5.20 -7.29
N ARG A 127 13.39 5.67 -8.33
CA ARG A 127 13.80 6.80 -9.17
C ARG A 127 13.19 8.13 -8.74
N HIS A 128 12.02 8.10 -8.14
CA HIS A 128 11.19 9.27 -7.81
C HIS A 128 10.78 9.25 -6.35
N TRP A 129 10.44 10.42 -5.83
CA TRP A 129 9.95 10.55 -4.47
C TRP A 129 8.42 10.37 -4.37
N PRO A 130 7.89 9.92 -3.22
CA PRO A 130 6.44 9.74 -3.05
C PRO A 130 5.59 11.01 -3.18
N ASP A 131 6.17 12.21 -3.01
CA ASP A 131 5.53 13.52 -3.27
C ASP A 131 5.46 13.88 -4.76
N GLU A 132 6.13 13.13 -5.63
CA GLU A 132 5.98 13.23 -7.08
C GLU A 132 4.77 12.41 -7.56
N GLN A 133 4.40 12.59 -8.83
CA GLN A 133 3.29 11.89 -9.48
C GLN A 133 3.65 10.44 -9.81
N VAL A 134 3.69 9.59 -8.78
CA VAL A 134 4.10 8.18 -8.90
C VAL A 134 2.98 7.18 -8.62
N TRP A 135 1.83 7.64 -8.11
CA TRP A 135 0.74 6.79 -7.66
C TRP A 135 -0.39 6.70 -8.67
N GLN A 136 -0.63 5.53 -9.24
CA GLN A 136 -1.73 5.25 -10.15
C GLN A 136 -3.00 4.86 -9.37
N VAL A 137 -4.08 5.60 -9.54
CA VAL A 137 -5.40 5.25 -8.98
C VAL A 137 -6.17 4.41 -10.01
N PRO A 138 -6.80 3.28 -9.64
CA PRO A 138 -7.65 2.52 -10.55
C PRO A 138 -8.78 3.39 -11.12
N GLY A 139 -8.92 3.44 -12.44
CA GLY A 139 -9.99 4.18 -13.12
C GLY A 139 -9.66 5.64 -13.45
N GLU A 140 -8.57 6.18 -12.91
CA GLU A 140 -8.10 7.54 -13.24
C GLU A 140 -7.04 7.52 -14.33
N THR A 141 -6.99 8.59 -15.13
CA THR A 141 -5.91 8.82 -16.09
C THR A 141 -4.77 9.59 -15.43
N GLY A 142 -3.55 9.09 -15.60
CA GLY A 142 -2.35 9.69 -15.03
C GLY A 142 -2.07 9.28 -13.58
N ARG A 143 -0.87 9.67 -13.11
CA ARG A 143 -0.40 9.39 -11.75
C ARG A 143 -0.60 10.61 -10.85
N ARG A 144 -0.84 10.35 -9.58
CA ARG A 144 -1.08 11.31 -8.51
C ARG A 144 0.10 11.40 -7.56
N ARG A 145 0.16 12.52 -6.83
CA ARG A 145 1.04 12.67 -5.67
C ARG A 145 0.42 12.00 -4.46
N LEU A 146 1.24 11.55 -3.50
CA LEU A 146 0.73 10.87 -2.31
C LEU A 146 -0.29 11.71 -1.54
N VAL A 147 -0.04 13.02 -1.38
CA VAL A 147 -0.96 13.94 -0.67
C VAL A 147 -2.35 14.07 -1.32
N GLU A 148 -2.48 13.72 -2.60
CA GLU A 148 -3.73 13.85 -3.36
C GLU A 148 -4.67 12.66 -3.16
N LEU A 149 -4.19 11.55 -2.59
CA LEU A 149 -4.97 10.30 -2.47
C LEU A 149 -6.03 10.31 -1.35
N GLY A 150 -5.91 11.21 -0.36
CA GLY A 150 -6.85 11.33 0.75
C GLY A 150 -7.79 12.52 0.64
N SER A 151 -7.94 13.09 -0.56
CA SER A 151 -8.76 14.27 -0.85
C SER A 151 -10.19 13.89 -1.23
#